data_AF-A0A4Y7SKD3-F1
#
_entry.id   AF-A0A4Y7SKD3-F1
#
_cell.length_a   1.000
_cell.length_b   1.000
_cell.length_c   1.000
_cell.angle_alpha   90.00
_cell.angle_beta   90.00
_cell.angle_gamma   90.00
#
_symmetry.space_group_name_H-M   'P 1'
#
loop_
_entity.id
_entity.type
_entity.pdbx_description
1 polymer ?
#
loop_
_entity_poly.entity_id
_entity_poly.type
_entity_poly.pdbx_seq_one_letter_code
_entity_poly.pdbx_strand_id
1 'polypeptide(L)'
;MSSLSWAWEYFYTDGKTHGNAKSGAKNAWCNACIKIKVDKSQSTDRLLGRFRTGEERHAAAMLAIAPWKGKPQQHMVPHLIACDHVLKDIKARAWKELDRVRHEAALCKASDENTPLAPPPLSRNNTLPSFPPRTPFNTSSSSLNMVDSATTAQDDDSRVVKKGKVYTVTHNWEGGILQKQFNCDLALLLLATGSSWNFAANPEYDSFFRKWVPGCSPLERRVLAGPVLDELAESAEA
;
A
#
# COMPACT_ATOMS: atom_id res chain seq x y z
N MET A 1 28.27 18.56 4.87
CA MET A 1 27.33 18.76 3.75
C MET A 1 26.60 17.44 3.53
N SER A 2 25.26 17.42 3.63
CA SER A 2 24.49 16.16 3.55
C SER A 2 24.73 15.44 2.22
N SER A 3 25.31 14.25 2.28
CA SER A 3 25.73 13.44 1.12
C SER A 3 24.61 13.06 0.13
N LEU A 4 23.35 13.34 0.46
CA LEU A 4 22.18 13.06 -0.38
C LEU A 4 21.51 14.33 -0.94
N SER A 5 22.23 15.45 -1.02
CA SER A 5 21.73 16.65 -1.70
C SER A 5 21.39 16.38 -3.18
N TRP A 6 22.08 15.44 -3.82
CA TRP A 6 21.90 15.12 -5.24
C TRP A 6 20.47 14.65 -5.58
N ALA A 7 19.76 14.02 -4.63
CA ALA A 7 18.40 13.55 -4.90
C ALA A 7 17.46 14.72 -5.26
N TRP A 8 17.71 15.92 -4.74
CA TRP A 8 16.93 17.11 -5.07
C TRP A 8 17.07 17.56 -6.52
N GLU A 9 18.09 17.15 -7.26
CA GLU A 9 18.21 17.44 -8.70
C GLU A 9 17.06 16.79 -9.51
N TYR A 10 16.44 15.73 -8.97
CA TYR A 10 15.37 14.97 -9.62
C TYR A 10 13.99 15.23 -9.02
N PHE A 11 13.89 16.15 -8.06
CA PHE A 11 12.64 16.52 -7.41
C PHE A 11 12.40 18.01 -7.46
N TYR A 12 11.15 18.37 -7.69
CA TYR A 12 10.65 19.73 -7.57
C TYR A 12 10.22 20.00 -6.11
N THR A 13 10.41 21.23 -5.64
CA THR A 13 9.92 21.70 -4.34
C THR A 13 9.23 23.05 -4.50
N ASP A 14 8.11 23.22 -3.78
CA ASP A 14 7.37 24.48 -3.70
C ASP A 14 7.87 25.38 -2.56
N GLY A 15 8.93 24.96 -1.85
CA GLY A 15 9.47 25.65 -0.68
C GLY A 15 8.61 25.53 0.59
N LYS A 16 7.43 24.92 0.52
CA LYS A 16 6.54 24.73 1.66
C LYS A 16 6.93 23.47 2.43
N THR A 17 6.65 23.46 3.73
CA THR A 17 6.88 22.29 4.58
C THR A 17 5.80 21.24 4.37
N HIS A 18 6.19 19.97 4.44
CA HIS A 18 5.29 18.83 4.34
C HIS A 18 4.57 18.62 5.66
N GLY A 19 3.24 18.77 5.63
CA GLY A 19 2.39 18.70 6.82
C GLY A 19 2.58 19.91 7.73
N ASN A 20 2.92 19.66 9.00
CA ASN A 20 3.08 20.72 9.99
C ASN A 20 4.45 21.39 9.92
N ALA A 21 4.50 22.70 10.17
CA ALA A 21 5.72 23.53 10.17
C ALA A 21 6.87 22.98 11.04
N LYS A 22 6.55 22.16 12.06
CA LYS A 22 7.54 21.50 12.93
C LYS A 22 8.38 20.42 12.23
N SER A 23 7.92 19.86 11.11
CA SER A 23 8.59 18.73 10.44
C SER A 23 9.87 19.13 9.71
N GLY A 24 10.02 20.42 9.37
CA GLY A 24 11.17 21.02 8.66
C GLY A 24 11.41 20.50 7.24
N ALA A 25 10.84 19.35 6.87
CA ALA A 25 10.99 18.73 5.57
C ALA A 25 10.10 19.44 4.55
N LYS A 26 10.65 19.79 3.40
CA LYS A 26 9.90 20.44 2.31
C LYS A 26 9.03 19.43 1.56
N ASN A 27 7.99 19.89 0.87
CA ASN A 27 7.30 19.05 -0.11
C ASN A 27 8.24 18.74 -1.28
N ALA A 28 8.15 17.51 -1.78
CA ALA A 28 8.94 17.02 -2.90
C ALA A 28 8.05 16.28 -3.90
N TRP A 29 8.18 16.63 -5.19
CA TRP A 29 7.53 15.92 -6.29
C TRP A 29 8.59 15.39 -7.24
N CYS A 30 8.46 14.15 -7.70
CA CYS A 30 9.40 13.61 -8.69
C CYS A 30 9.19 14.29 -10.05
N ASN A 31 10.25 14.83 -10.63
CA ASN A 31 10.20 15.55 -11.91
C ASN A 31 9.72 14.63 -13.04
N ALA A 32 10.12 13.35 -13.05
CA ALA A 32 9.69 12.38 -14.04
C ALA A 32 8.18 12.09 -13.96
N CYS A 33 7.64 11.95 -12.74
CA CYS A 33 6.20 11.75 -12.53
C CYS A 33 5.39 12.96 -12.98
N ILE A 34 5.86 14.17 -12.66
CA ILE A 34 5.22 15.42 -13.13
C ILE A 34 5.18 15.45 -14.65
N LYS A 35 6.32 15.19 -15.31
CA LYS A 35 6.41 15.21 -16.77
C LYS A 35 5.40 14.26 -17.42
N ILE A 36 5.32 13.02 -16.96
CA ILE A 36 4.35 12.03 -17.48
C ILE A 36 2.90 12.50 -17.29
N LYS A 37 2.57 13.12 -16.15
CA LYS A 37 1.24 13.67 -15.91
C LYS A 37 0.92 14.86 -16.80
N VAL A 38 1.91 15.72 -17.07
CA VAL A 38 1.77 16.84 -18.01
C VAL A 38 1.55 16.33 -19.44
N ASP A 39 2.34 15.35 -19.89
CA ASP A 39 2.24 14.75 -21.23
C ASP A 39 0.89 14.03 -21.42
N LYS A 40 0.43 13.30 -20.39
CA LYS A 40 -0.90 12.68 -20.39
C LYS A 40 -2.01 13.73 -20.46
N SER A 41 -1.91 14.80 -19.67
CA SER A 41 -2.89 15.89 -19.69
C SER A 41 -2.93 16.59 -21.05
N GLN A 42 -1.76 16.81 -21.67
CA GLN A 42 -1.67 17.39 -23.02
C GLN A 42 -2.31 16.49 -24.07
N SER A 43 -2.11 15.18 -23.97
CA SER A 43 -2.72 14.20 -24.88
C SER A 43 -4.25 14.21 -24.75
N THR A 44 -4.76 14.23 -23.52
CA THR A 44 -6.20 14.34 -23.24
C THR A 44 -6.79 15.66 -23.74
N ASP A 45 -6.09 16.78 -23.51
CA ASP A 45 -6.51 18.11 -23.96
C ASP A 45 -6.67 18.19 -25.48
N ARG A 46 -5.72 17.59 -26.22
CA ARG A 46 -5.79 17.50 -27.68
C ARG A 46 -7.01 16.72 -28.17
N LEU A 47 -7.34 15.60 -27.51
CA LEU A 47 -8.53 14.80 -27.86
C LEU A 47 -9.84 15.54 -27.57
N LEU A 48 -9.87 16.36 -26.52
CA LEU A 48 -11.06 17.10 -26.09
C LEU A 48 -11.17 18.51 -26.71
N GLY A 49 -10.22 18.92 -27.56
CA GLY A 49 -10.16 20.28 -28.09
C GLY A 49 -9.97 21.37 -27.02
N ARG A 50 -9.44 21.01 -25.84
CA ARG A 50 -9.14 21.96 -24.76
C ARG A 50 -7.73 22.48 -24.90
N PHE A 51 -7.53 23.77 -24.64
CA PHE A 51 -6.21 24.40 -24.73
C PHE A 51 -5.81 24.95 -23.36
N ARG A 52 -5.14 24.11 -22.56
CA ARG A 52 -4.47 24.56 -21.33
C ARG A 52 -3.04 24.98 -21.63
N THR A 53 -2.61 26.06 -20.98
CA THR A 53 -1.21 26.52 -21.05
C THR A 53 -0.27 25.48 -20.43
N GLY A 54 1.04 25.58 -20.70
CA GLY A 54 2.04 24.69 -20.11
C GLY A 54 2.06 24.78 -18.58
N GLU A 55 1.92 25.98 -18.04
CA GLU A 55 1.91 26.24 -16.60
C GLU A 55 0.67 25.66 -15.92
N GLU A 56 -0.51 25.83 -16.52
CA GLU A 56 -1.75 25.22 -16.01
C GLU A 56 -1.67 23.70 -15.96
N ARG A 57 -1.07 23.08 -16.99
CA ARG A 57 -0.85 21.63 -17.01
C ARG A 57 0.13 21.18 -15.93
N HIS A 58 1.21 21.93 -15.71
CA HIS A 58 2.17 21.64 -14.65
C HIS A 58 1.54 21.77 -13.25
N ALA A 59 0.78 22.84 -13.01
CA ALA A 59 0.05 23.05 -11.76
C ALA A 59 -0.99 21.93 -11.52
N ALA A 60 -1.74 21.56 -12.56
CA ALA A 60 -2.69 20.44 -12.48
C ALA A 60 -1.97 19.10 -12.21
N ALA A 61 -0.82 18.86 -12.81
CA ALA A 61 -0.01 17.67 -12.56
C ALA A 61 0.50 17.62 -11.10
N MET A 62 0.93 18.75 -10.55
CA MET A 62 1.33 18.85 -9.14
C MET A 62 0.18 18.60 -8.17
N LEU A 63 -1.03 19.06 -8.50
CA LEU A 63 -2.23 18.79 -7.68
C LEU A 63 -2.66 17.32 -7.78
N ALA A 64 -2.46 16.68 -8.93
CA ALA A 64 -2.81 15.28 -9.15
C ALA A 64 -1.83 14.29 -8.52
N ILE A 65 -0.61 14.72 -8.15
CA ILE A 65 0.42 13.88 -7.53
C ILE A 65 0.58 14.31 -6.08
N ALA A 66 0.30 13.39 -5.14
CA ALA A 66 0.53 13.64 -3.73
C ALA A 66 2.03 13.94 -3.46
N PRO A 67 2.36 15.05 -2.76
CA PRO A 67 3.75 15.36 -2.44
C PRO A 67 4.35 14.36 -1.47
N TRP A 68 5.63 14.04 -1.70
CA TRP A 68 6.44 13.27 -0.78
C TRP A 68 7.05 14.19 0.28
N LYS A 69 7.35 13.62 1.45
CA LYS A 69 8.20 14.28 2.44
C LYS A 69 9.62 14.40 1.88
N GLY A 70 10.17 15.61 1.85
CA GLY A 70 11.51 15.94 1.36
C GLY A 70 12.64 15.45 2.27
N LYS A 71 12.68 14.16 2.54
CA LYS A 71 13.77 13.48 3.24
C LYS A 71 14.49 12.56 2.24
N PRO A 72 15.70 12.94 1.78
CA PRO A 72 16.40 12.22 0.72
C PRO A 72 16.53 10.72 0.97
N GLN A 73 17.05 10.31 2.13
CA GLN A 73 17.27 8.89 2.46
C GLN A 73 15.98 8.09 2.66
N GLN A 74 14.97 8.70 3.28
CA GLN A 74 13.79 7.98 3.76
C GLN A 74 12.70 7.84 2.70
N HIS A 75 12.57 8.83 1.81
CA HIS A 75 11.42 8.91 0.90
C HIS A 75 11.82 9.16 -0.55
N MET A 76 12.78 10.06 -0.80
CA MET A 76 13.11 10.44 -2.17
C MET A 76 13.90 9.34 -2.90
N VAL A 77 14.99 8.85 -2.30
CA VAL A 77 15.83 7.79 -2.90
C VAL A 77 15.04 6.48 -3.09
N PRO A 78 14.24 5.99 -2.12
CA PRO A 78 13.37 4.84 -2.34
C PRO A 78 12.37 5.05 -3.49
N HIS A 79 11.81 6.25 -3.63
CA HIS A 79 10.95 6.56 -4.76
C HIS A 79 11.70 6.53 -6.09
N LEU A 80 12.91 7.10 -6.19
CA LEU A 80 13.70 7.05 -7.43
C LEU A 80 13.98 5.61 -7.90
N ILE A 81 14.25 4.71 -6.96
CA ILE A 81 14.45 3.28 -7.23
C ILE A 81 13.17 2.65 -7.79
N ALA A 82 12.04 2.90 -7.14
CA ALA A 82 10.75 2.28 -7.46
C ALA A 82 10.02 2.93 -8.64
N CYS A 83 10.31 4.18 -8.98
CA CYS A 83 9.57 4.93 -9.97
C CYS A 83 9.87 4.45 -11.40
N ASP A 84 8.87 3.97 -12.13
CA ASP A 84 9.04 3.44 -13.49
C ASP A 84 9.48 4.47 -14.52
N HIS A 85 9.21 5.75 -14.26
CA HIS A 85 9.47 6.85 -15.19
C HIS A 85 10.88 7.45 -15.04
N VAL A 86 11.64 7.04 -14.02
CA VAL A 86 13.01 7.51 -13.79
C VAL A 86 13.98 6.70 -14.65
N LEU A 87 14.96 7.38 -15.26
CA LEU A 87 15.98 6.75 -16.11
C LEU A 87 16.81 5.72 -15.33
N LYS A 88 17.24 4.66 -16.02
CA LYS A 88 17.98 3.53 -15.42
C LYS A 88 19.27 3.98 -14.72
N ASP A 89 19.99 4.95 -15.28
CA ASP A 89 21.24 5.43 -14.68
C ASP A 89 21.00 6.15 -13.34
N ILE A 90 19.90 6.89 -13.24
CA ILE A 90 19.47 7.56 -11.99
C ILE A 90 19.07 6.50 -10.96
N LYS A 91 18.36 5.44 -11.38
CA LYS A 91 18.04 4.30 -10.51
C LYS A 91 19.29 3.61 -10.00
N ALA A 92 20.28 3.37 -10.87
CA ALA A 92 21.54 2.75 -10.49
C ALA A 92 22.30 3.60 -9.46
N ARG A 93 22.34 4.92 -9.65
CA ARG A 93 22.91 5.86 -8.67
C ARG A 93 22.15 5.81 -7.34
N ALA A 94 20.82 5.76 -7.39
CA ALA A 94 19.97 5.66 -6.20
C ALA A 94 20.20 4.37 -5.41
N TRP A 95 20.33 3.23 -6.09
CA TRP A 95 20.69 1.94 -5.48
C TRP A 95 22.05 1.98 -4.80
N LYS A 96 23.09 2.47 -5.51
CA LYS A 96 24.45 2.57 -4.98
C LYS A 96 24.50 3.41 -3.70
N GLU A 97 23.74 4.50 -3.67
CA GLU A 97 23.68 5.36 -2.50
C GLU A 97 22.92 4.71 -1.33
N LEU A 98 21.83 4.00 -1.61
CA LEU A 98 21.10 3.26 -0.57
C LEU A 98 21.98 2.17 0.07
N ASP A 99 22.76 1.46 -0.73
CA ASP A 99 23.69 0.45 -0.25
C ASP A 99 24.84 1.06 0.55
N ARG A 100 25.38 2.22 0.11
CA ARG A 100 26.40 2.97 0.87
C ARG A 100 25.90 3.34 2.26
N VAL A 101 24.69 3.90 2.36
CA VAL A 101 24.08 4.29 3.64
C VAL A 101 23.82 3.07 4.54
N ARG A 102 23.37 1.94 3.98
CA ARG A 102 23.18 0.69 4.73
C ARG A 102 24.49 0.15 5.27
N HIS A 103 25.55 0.16 4.46
CA HIS A 103 26.88 -0.29 4.86
C HIS A 103 27.45 0.58 5.97
N GLU A 104 27.37 1.90 5.84
CA GLU A 104 27.80 2.85 6.89
C GLU A 104 27.03 2.65 8.20
N ALA A 105 25.71 2.47 8.13
CA ALA A 105 24.90 2.20 9.30
C ALA A 105 25.25 0.87 9.99
N ALA A 106 25.67 -0.15 9.23
CA ALA A 106 26.15 -1.41 9.78
C ALA A 106 27.49 -1.26 10.50
N LEU A 107 28.42 -0.48 9.93
CA LEU A 107 29.72 -0.20 10.56
C LEU A 107 29.58 0.54 11.89
N CYS A 108 28.69 1.54 11.97
CA CYS A 108 28.44 2.25 13.22
C CYS A 108 27.87 1.34 14.32
N LYS A 109 27.00 0.38 13.97
CA LYS A 109 26.46 -0.57 14.95
C LYS A 109 27.53 -1.52 15.50
N ALA A 110 28.47 -1.94 14.66
CA ALA A 110 29.56 -2.82 15.08
C ALA A 110 30.58 -2.13 16.01
N SER A 111 30.70 -0.79 15.97
CA SER A 111 31.58 -0.08 16.91
C SER A 111 31.01 0.03 18.32
N ASP A 112 29.68 0.08 18.47
CA ASP A 112 29.03 0.21 19.78
C ASP A 112 29.16 -1.08 20.63
N GLU A 113 29.18 -2.25 19.97
CA GLU A 113 29.31 -3.56 20.63
C GLU A 113 30.73 -3.86 21.15
N ASN A 114 31.76 -3.11 20.71
CA ASN A 114 33.14 -3.27 21.18
C ASN A 114 33.50 -2.34 22.34
N THR A 115 32.52 -1.70 22.98
CA THR A 115 32.76 -0.94 24.21
C THR A 115 33.05 -1.94 25.35
N PRO A 116 34.26 -1.91 25.96
CA PRO A 116 34.57 -2.82 27.06
C PRO A 116 33.55 -2.64 28.18
N LEU A 117 32.89 -3.72 28.59
CA LEU A 117 32.05 -3.75 29.78
C LEU A 117 32.89 -3.25 30.96
N ALA A 118 32.58 -2.05 31.46
CA ALA A 118 33.10 -1.59 32.72
C ALA A 118 32.78 -2.65 33.79
N PRO A 119 33.74 -3.01 34.65
CA PRO A 119 33.52 -4.04 35.65
C PRO A 119 32.33 -3.66 36.54
N PRO A 120 31.43 -4.60 36.86
CA PRO A 120 30.23 -4.31 37.63
C PRO A 120 30.63 -3.80 39.03
N PRO A 121 29.96 -2.77 39.56
CA PRO A 121 30.17 -2.35 40.95
C PRO A 121 29.73 -3.48 41.88
N LEU A 122 30.62 -3.86 42.80
CA LEU A 122 30.38 -4.84 43.85
C LEU A 122 29.22 -4.39 44.75
N SER A 123 28.00 -4.85 44.43
CA SER A 123 26.83 -4.62 45.25
C SER A 123 26.75 -5.68 46.35
N ARG A 124 27.26 -5.31 47.50
CA ARG A 124 27.06 -5.97 48.79
C ARG A 124 25.58 -5.78 49.17
N ASN A 125 24.84 -6.86 49.44
CA ASN A 125 23.94 -7.00 50.59
C ASN A 125 23.18 -8.33 50.57
N ASN A 126 23.40 -9.10 51.64
CA ASN A 126 22.59 -10.23 52.09
C ASN A 126 21.16 -9.77 52.39
N THR A 127 20.15 -10.61 52.13
CA THR A 127 19.03 -10.97 53.05
C THR A 127 18.05 -11.91 52.32
N LEU A 128 17.92 -13.14 52.83
CA LEU A 128 16.84 -14.10 52.55
C LEU A 128 15.53 -13.68 53.24
N PRO A 129 14.35 -13.94 52.66
CA PRO A 129 13.42 -14.88 53.32
C PRO A 129 12.63 -15.76 52.30
N SER A 130 12.54 -17.07 52.53
CA SER A 130 11.46 -17.78 53.23
C SER A 130 10.24 -18.11 52.33
N PHE A 131 10.09 -19.41 52.04
CA PHE A 131 8.97 -20.03 51.32
C PHE A 131 7.78 -20.32 52.25
N PRO A 132 6.53 -20.33 51.73
CA PRO A 132 5.46 -21.13 52.30
C PRO A 132 4.99 -22.28 51.37
N PRO A 133 4.21 -23.24 51.90
CA PRO A 133 4.20 -24.64 51.43
C PRO A 133 3.11 -25.00 50.42
N ARG A 134 3.34 -26.14 49.75
CA ARG A 134 2.41 -26.88 48.88
C ARG A 134 1.16 -27.37 49.62
N THR A 135 0.03 -27.40 48.91
CA THR A 135 -1.07 -28.35 49.15
C THR A 135 -1.33 -29.21 47.90
N PRO A 136 -1.81 -30.46 48.04
CA PRO A 136 -1.91 -31.40 46.93
C PRO A 136 -3.36 -31.77 46.54
N PHE A 137 -3.47 -32.46 45.40
CA PHE A 137 -4.61 -33.25 44.90
C PHE A 137 -5.88 -32.51 44.45
N ASN A 138 -6.21 -32.62 43.16
CA ASN A 138 -7.25 -33.60 42.82
C ASN A 138 -7.13 -34.11 41.38
N THR A 139 -7.25 -35.43 41.28
CA THR A 139 -7.20 -36.25 40.07
C THR A 139 -8.64 -36.60 39.72
N SER A 140 -9.05 -36.45 38.46
CA SER A 140 -10.18 -37.22 37.91
C SER A 140 -10.04 -37.34 36.40
N SER A 141 -9.72 -38.56 36.00
CA SER A 141 -9.83 -39.12 34.66
C SER A 141 -11.30 -39.21 34.24
N SER A 142 -11.61 -39.10 32.94
CA SER A 142 -12.15 -40.23 32.16
C SER A 142 -12.63 -39.84 30.76
N SER A 143 -12.02 -40.55 29.80
CA SER A 143 -12.56 -41.18 28.57
C SER A 143 -13.51 -40.46 27.60
N LEU A 144 -13.01 -40.47 26.36
CA LEU A 144 -13.68 -40.50 25.06
C LEU A 144 -15.02 -41.27 25.02
N ASN A 145 -15.99 -40.73 24.28
CA ASN A 145 -16.89 -41.48 23.42
C ASN A 145 -17.31 -40.63 22.20
N MET A 146 -17.55 -41.33 21.11
CA MET A 146 -17.69 -40.88 19.73
C MET A 146 -19.18 -40.75 19.34
N VAL A 147 -19.45 -39.90 18.32
CA VAL A 147 -20.51 -39.99 17.27
C VAL A 147 -21.82 -39.18 17.40
N ASP A 148 -21.92 -38.29 16.39
CA ASP A 148 -22.98 -37.86 15.47
C ASP A 148 -24.26 -37.07 15.83
N SER A 149 -24.34 -35.94 15.11
CA SER A 149 -25.46 -35.43 14.30
C SER A 149 -26.28 -34.22 14.80
N ALA A 150 -26.22 -33.20 13.92
CA ALA A 150 -27.27 -32.29 13.48
C ALA A 150 -27.58 -30.99 14.28
N THR A 151 -27.27 -29.88 13.57
CA THR A 151 -28.07 -28.65 13.41
C THR A 151 -27.91 -27.50 14.43
N THR A 152 -27.71 -26.31 13.85
CA THR A 152 -28.08 -24.95 14.29
C THR A 152 -27.12 -24.13 15.16
N ALA A 153 -26.48 -23.17 14.48
CA ALA A 153 -26.33 -21.73 14.79
C ALA A 153 -25.65 -21.23 16.08
N GLN A 154 -24.77 -20.25 15.80
CA GLN A 154 -24.19 -19.18 16.62
C GLN A 154 -22.94 -19.44 17.46
N ASP A 155 -21.94 -18.60 17.15
CA ASP A 155 -20.87 -17.99 17.96
C ASP A 155 -20.20 -18.86 19.03
N ASP A 156 -18.90 -19.15 18.86
CA ASP A 156 -17.83 -18.39 19.52
C ASP A 156 -16.44 -18.95 19.15
N ASP A 157 -15.49 -18.02 19.11
CA ASP A 157 -14.03 -18.04 19.16
C ASP A 157 -13.12 -19.24 18.75
N SER A 158 -11.97 -18.80 18.19
CA SER A 158 -10.61 -19.32 18.42
C SER A 158 -9.95 -20.38 17.50
N ARG A 159 -9.08 -19.83 16.63
CA ARG A 159 -7.64 -20.15 16.42
C ARG A 159 -7.20 -21.46 15.76
N VAL A 160 -6.50 -21.32 14.61
CA VAL A 160 -5.06 -21.65 14.49
C VAL A 160 -4.35 -20.63 13.59
N VAL A 161 -3.28 -20.06 14.12
CA VAL A 161 -2.39 -19.07 13.51
C VAL A 161 -1.44 -19.71 12.48
N LYS A 162 -1.39 -19.15 11.27
CA LYS A 162 -0.13 -19.00 10.52
C LYS A 162 -0.02 -17.51 10.11
N LYS A 163 0.94 -16.80 10.71
CA LYS A 163 1.23 -15.38 10.47
C LYS A 163 1.76 -15.16 9.04
N GLY A 164 0.87 -15.18 8.06
CA GLY A 164 1.03 -14.42 6.83
C GLY A 164 0.44 -13.03 7.07
N LYS A 165 1.21 -11.97 6.84
CA LYS A 165 0.66 -10.61 6.82
C LYS A 165 -0.29 -10.54 5.62
N VAL A 166 -1.59 -10.74 5.85
CA VAL A 166 -2.62 -10.46 4.85
C VAL A 166 -2.70 -8.94 4.78
N TYR A 167 -2.18 -8.36 3.70
CA TYR A 167 -2.41 -6.96 3.38
C TYR A 167 -3.86 -6.87 2.92
N THR A 168 -4.80 -6.61 3.83
CA THR A 168 -6.14 -6.18 3.43
C THR A 168 -5.99 -4.77 2.89
N VAL A 169 -5.85 -4.67 1.56
CA VAL A 169 -6.00 -3.40 0.86
C VAL A 169 -7.48 -3.03 0.99
N THR A 170 -7.80 -2.18 1.96
CA THR A 170 -9.11 -1.54 2.04
C THR A 170 -9.17 -0.51 0.93
N HIS A 171 -9.67 -0.91 -0.23
CA HIS A 171 -10.05 0.04 -1.26
C HIS A 171 -11.21 0.86 -0.71
N ASN A 172 -11.06 2.19 -0.67
CA ASN A 172 -12.18 3.04 -0.30
C ASN A 172 -13.13 3.12 -1.51
N TRP A 173 -14.17 2.30 -1.49
CA TRP A 173 -15.25 2.31 -2.49
C TRP A 173 -16.21 3.50 -2.28
N GLU A 174 -16.07 4.23 -1.16
CA GLU A 174 -16.83 5.44 -0.90
C GLU A 174 -16.48 6.51 -1.93
N GLY A 175 -17.44 6.80 -2.80
CA GLY A 175 -17.32 7.80 -3.86
C GLY A 175 -17.85 7.34 -5.21
N GLY A 176 -18.18 6.05 -5.40
CA GLY A 176 -18.84 5.52 -6.60
C GLY A 176 -18.01 5.53 -7.89
N ILE A 177 -16.99 6.39 -7.99
CA ILE A 177 -16.11 6.52 -9.17
C ILE A 177 -15.27 5.25 -9.36
N LEU A 178 -14.67 4.73 -8.28
CA LEU A 178 -13.84 3.52 -8.35
C LEU A 178 -14.70 2.28 -8.68
N GLN A 179 -15.92 2.22 -8.14
CA GLN A 179 -16.90 1.19 -8.50
C GLN A 179 -17.29 1.32 -9.97
N LYS A 180 -17.57 2.53 -10.48
CA LYS A 180 -17.92 2.74 -11.90
C LYS A 180 -16.79 2.29 -12.83
N GLN A 181 -15.53 2.60 -12.52
CA GLN A 181 -14.38 2.16 -13.30
C GLN A 181 -14.22 0.64 -13.29
N PHE A 182 -14.27 0.04 -12.10
CA PHE A 182 -14.22 -1.40 -11.94
C PHE A 182 -15.32 -2.11 -12.75
N ASN A 183 -16.54 -1.57 -12.74
CA ASN A 183 -17.67 -2.12 -13.48
C ASN A 183 -17.44 -2.07 -15.00
N CYS A 184 -16.89 -0.96 -15.49
CA CYS A 184 -16.57 -0.79 -16.90
C CYS A 184 -15.48 -1.78 -17.33
N ASP A 185 -14.39 -1.87 -16.57
CA ASP A 185 -13.29 -2.80 -16.84
C ASP A 185 -13.76 -4.25 -16.83
N LEU A 186 -14.63 -4.61 -15.89
CA LEU A 186 -15.21 -5.95 -15.81
C LEU A 186 -16.12 -6.25 -17.02
N ALA A 187 -16.96 -5.30 -17.42
CA ALA A 187 -17.82 -5.48 -18.59
C ALA A 187 -17.00 -5.67 -19.88
N LEU A 188 -15.92 -4.88 -20.04
CA LEU A 188 -14.98 -5.03 -21.16
C LEU A 188 -14.26 -6.38 -21.12
N LEU A 189 -13.89 -6.87 -19.94
CA LEU A 189 -13.27 -8.19 -19.79
C LEU A 189 -14.22 -9.32 -20.21
N LEU A 190 -15.50 -9.25 -19.81
CA LEU A 190 -16.50 -10.23 -20.20
C LEU A 190 -16.72 -10.23 -21.72
N LEU A 191 -16.79 -9.05 -22.34
CA LEU A 191 -16.86 -8.90 -23.79
C LEU A 191 -15.63 -9.48 -24.49
N ALA A 192 -14.43 -9.10 -24.05
CA ALA A 192 -13.18 -9.55 -24.66
C ALA A 192 -12.96 -11.07 -24.57
N THR A 193 -13.50 -11.70 -23.52
CA THR A 193 -13.40 -13.15 -23.30
C THR A 193 -14.57 -13.94 -23.90
N GLY A 194 -15.57 -13.25 -24.48
CA GLY A 194 -16.81 -13.89 -24.94
C GLY A 194 -17.60 -14.54 -23.79
N SER A 195 -17.39 -14.08 -22.55
CA SER A 195 -18.07 -14.61 -21.37
C SER A 195 -19.52 -14.15 -21.33
N SER A 196 -20.41 -15.04 -20.88
CA SER A 196 -21.82 -14.69 -20.70
C SER A 196 -22.00 -13.67 -19.58
N TRP A 197 -22.89 -12.70 -19.77
CA TRP A 197 -23.32 -11.77 -18.71
C TRP A 197 -23.94 -12.48 -17.49
N ASN A 198 -24.45 -13.70 -17.66
CA ASN A 198 -24.94 -14.52 -16.55
C ASN A 198 -23.81 -14.99 -15.62
N PHE A 199 -22.55 -14.91 -16.05
CA PHE A 199 -21.39 -15.23 -15.22
C PHE A 199 -21.32 -14.35 -13.97
N ALA A 200 -21.67 -13.06 -14.10
CA ALA A 200 -21.71 -12.12 -12.99
C ALA A 200 -22.80 -12.44 -11.94
N ALA A 201 -23.80 -13.24 -12.30
CA ALA A 201 -24.88 -13.67 -11.39
C ALA A 201 -24.58 -15.01 -10.69
N ASN A 202 -23.41 -15.62 -10.92
CA ASN A 202 -23.04 -16.88 -10.30
C ASN A 202 -22.67 -16.65 -8.80
N PRO A 203 -23.22 -17.43 -7.84
CA PRO A 203 -22.88 -17.28 -6.43
C PRO A 203 -21.39 -17.53 -6.11
N GLU A 204 -20.70 -18.36 -6.90
CA GLU A 204 -19.25 -18.58 -6.77
C GLU A 204 -18.46 -17.34 -7.20
N TYR A 205 -18.97 -16.63 -8.21
CA TYR A 205 -18.41 -15.37 -8.65
C TYR A 205 -18.52 -14.31 -7.55
N ASP A 206 -19.70 -14.15 -6.94
CA ASP A 206 -19.90 -13.27 -5.78
C ASP A 206 -18.96 -13.63 -4.62
N SER A 207 -18.86 -14.92 -4.28
CA SER A 207 -17.96 -15.41 -3.23
C SER A 207 -16.49 -15.09 -3.53
N PHE A 208 -16.07 -15.23 -4.78
CA PHE A 208 -14.73 -14.84 -5.23
C PHE A 208 -14.48 -13.35 -5.02
N PHE A 209 -15.41 -12.47 -5.43
CA PHE A 209 -15.24 -11.02 -5.28
C PHE A 209 -15.25 -10.58 -3.82
N ARG A 210 -16.12 -11.14 -2.98
CA ARG A 210 -16.10 -10.83 -1.53
C ARG A 210 -14.78 -11.22 -0.88
N LYS A 211 -14.18 -12.32 -1.32
CA LYS A 211 -12.90 -12.81 -0.78
C LYS A 211 -11.70 -11.97 -1.22
N TRP A 212 -11.64 -11.60 -2.50
CA TRP A 212 -10.46 -10.97 -3.10
C TRP A 212 -10.57 -9.45 -3.28
N VAL A 213 -11.79 -8.92 -3.27
CA VAL A 213 -12.11 -7.51 -3.51
C VAL A 213 -13.09 -7.01 -2.43
N PRO A 214 -12.64 -6.93 -1.16
CA PRO A 214 -13.52 -6.54 -0.06
C PRO A 214 -14.06 -5.11 -0.26
N GLY A 215 -15.36 -4.94 -0.03
CA GLY A 215 -16.08 -3.67 -0.18
C GLY A 215 -16.60 -3.38 -1.59
N CYS A 216 -16.24 -4.18 -2.59
CA CYS A 216 -16.90 -4.12 -3.89
C CYS A 216 -18.27 -4.79 -3.77
N SER A 217 -19.33 -4.09 -4.17
CA SER A 217 -20.63 -4.70 -4.34
C SER A 217 -20.68 -5.38 -5.72
N PRO A 218 -20.74 -6.72 -5.80
CA PRO A 218 -20.92 -7.38 -7.07
C PRO A 218 -22.27 -6.97 -7.65
N LEU A 219 -22.25 -6.57 -8.91
CA LEU A 219 -23.43 -5.97 -9.53
C LEU A 219 -24.33 -6.99 -10.16
N GLU A 220 -25.61 -6.67 -10.03
CA GLU A 220 -26.66 -7.27 -10.80
C GLU A 220 -26.44 -6.99 -12.29
N ARG A 221 -26.65 -8.02 -13.14
CA ARG A 221 -26.45 -8.00 -14.59
C ARG A 221 -26.95 -6.72 -15.28
N ARG A 222 -28.09 -6.18 -14.83
CA ARG A 222 -28.75 -5.00 -15.42
C ARG A 222 -27.91 -3.73 -15.29
N VAL A 223 -27.08 -3.64 -14.25
CA VAL A 223 -26.27 -2.46 -13.97
C VAL A 223 -24.94 -2.48 -14.73
N LEU A 224 -24.42 -3.67 -15.07
CA LEU A 224 -23.17 -3.82 -15.82
C LEU A 224 -23.35 -3.62 -17.32
N ALA A 225 -24.42 -4.17 -17.90
CA ALA A 225 -24.56 -4.25 -19.35
C ALA A 225 -25.12 -2.96 -19.97
N GLY A 226 -26.14 -2.34 -19.38
CA GLY A 226 -26.87 -1.23 -20.03
C GLY A 226 -25.97 -0.03 -20.33
N PRO A 227 -25.46 0.68 -19.32
CA PRO A 227 -24.71 1.92 -19.54
C PRO A 227 -23.42 1.75 -20.35
N VAL A 228 -22.74 0.61 -20.21
CA VAL A 228 -21.48 0.34 -20.93
C VAL A 228 -21.76 0.02 -22.40
N LEU A 229 -22.82 -0.72 -22.70
CA LEU A 229 -23.21 -1.00 -24.09
C LEU A 229 -23.74 0.26 -24.77
N ASP A 230 -24.48 1.11 -24.05
CA ASP A 230 -24.95 2.39 -24.57
C ASP A 230 -23.76 3.32 -24.90
N GLU A 231 -22.79 3.47 -23.99
CA GLU A 231 -21.55 4.24 -24.23
C GLU A 231 -20.75 3.68 -25.42
N LEU A 232 -20.67 2.35 -25.57
CA LEU A 232 -19.97 1.71 -26.69
C LEU A 232 -20.72 1.87 -28.02
N ALA A 233 -22.05 1.79 -28.01
CA ALA A 233 -22.88 1.98 -29.20
C ALA A 233 -22.78 3.42 -29.71
N GLU A 234 -22.89 4.41 -28.83
CA GLU A 234 -22.68 5.82 -29.16
C GLU A 234 -21.28 6.07 -29.74
N SER A 235 -20.26 5.39 -29.22
CA SER A 235 -18.88 5.51 -29.71
C SER A 235 -18.64 4.85 -31.08
N ALA A 236 -19.50 3.91 -31.49
CA ALA A 236 -19.42 3.24 -32.78
C ALA A 236 -20.20 3.98 -33.90
N GLU A 237 -21.15 4.83 -33.52
CA GLU A 237 -21.95 5.66 -34.44
C GLU A 237 -21.29 7.03 -34.76
N ALA A 238 -20.21 7.39 -34.06
CA ALA A 238 -19.44 8.62 -34.23
C ALA A 238 -18.19 8.43 -35.11
#